data_AF-A0A1Q3T973-F1
#
_entry.id   AF-A0A1Q3T973-F1
#
_cell.length_a   1.000
_cell.length_b   1.000
_cell.length_c   1.000
_cell.angle_alpha   90.00
_cell.angle_beta   90.00
_cell.angle_gamma   90.00
#
_symmetry.space_group_name_H-M   'P 1'
#
loop_
_entity.id
_entity.type
_entity.pdbx_description
1 polymer ?
#
loop_
_entity_poly.entity_id
_entity_poly.type
_entity_poly.pdbx_seq_one_letter_code
_entity_poly.pdbx_strand_id
1 'polypeptide(L)'
;MSSAVNKEKSKIYETILSSPGMTEKCKVVLQLSRQNVLLLSRLIEAGLLTKEQPFEDEIIRALPAASTEEFKAIHEEILRKAELTEFYERLKLL
;
A
#
# COMPACT_ATOMS: atom_id res chain seq x y z
N MET A 1 12.80 -21.89 12.72
CA MET A 1 11.58 -22.24 11.97
C MET A 1 10.89 -21.06 11.27
N SER A 2 11.31 -19.80 11.50
CA SER A 2 10.69 -18.60 10.89
C SER A 2 11.11 -18.31 9.41
N SER A 3 12.28 -18.79 8.97
CA SER A 3 12.83 -18.44 7.64
C SER A 3 12.21 -19.20 6.45
N ALA A 4 11.71 -20.43 6.66
CA ALA A 4 11.13 -21.24 5.60
C ALA A 4 9.74 -20.70 5.17
N VAL A 5 8.89 -20.34 6.15
CA VAL A 5 7.56 -19.77 5.93
C VAL A 5 7.65 -18.42 5.21
N ASN A 6 8.62 -17.58 5.57
CA ASN A 6 8.81 -16.29 4.91
C ASN A 6 9.29 -16.47 3.45
N LYS A 7 10.11 -17.47 3.18
CA LYS A 7 10.57 -17.81 1.82
C LYS A 7 9.45 -18.36 0.94
N GLU A 8 8.54 -19.14 1.51
CA GLU A 8 7.36 -19.65 0.80
C GLU A 8 6.37 -18.52 0.46
N LYS A 9 6.08 -17.62 1.43
CA LYS A 9 5.27 -16.42 1.17
C LYS A 9 5.91 -15.53 0.10
N SER A 10 7.23 -15.31 0.14
CA SER A 10 7.96 -14.56 -0.90
C SER A 10 7.72 -15.14 -2.29
N LYS A 11 7.82 -16.47 -2.45
CA LYS A 11 7.57 -17.14 -3.74
C LYS A 11 6.14 -16.98 -4.22
N ILE A 12 5.16 -17.01 -3.32
CA ILE A 12 3.74 -16.78 -3.66
C ILE A 12 3.56 -15.36 -4.18
N TYR A 13 4.11 -14.35 -3.49
CA TYR A 13 4.07 -12.97 -3.94
C TYR A 13 4.79 -12.76 -5.27
N GLU A 14 5.99 -13.32 -5.45
CA GLU A 14 6.73 -13.29 -6.72
C GLU A 14 5.90 -13.87 -7.87
N THR A 15 5.26 -15.02 -7.64
CA THR A 15 4.40 -15.66 -8.64
C THR A 15 3.21 -14.78 -8.99
N ILE A 16 2.52 -14.24 -7.98
CA ILE A 16 1.40 -13.31 -8.16
C ILE A 16 1.81 -12.09 -8.99
N LEU A 17 2.91 -11.44 -8.62
CA LEU A 17 3.42 -10.24 -9.27
C LEU A 17 3.96 -10.52 -10.69
N SER A 18 4.23 -11.78 -11.01
CA SER A 18 4.62 -12.22 -12.35
C SER A 18 3.42 -12.55 -13.27
N SER A 19 2.18 -12.46 -12.77
CA SER A 19 0.98 -12.76 -13.56
C SER A 19 0.77 -11.76 -14.71
N PRO A 20 0.19 -12.17 -15.85
CA PRO A 20 -0.17 -11.25 -16.93
C PRO A 20 -1.01 -10.07 -16.42
N GLY A 21 -0.76 -8.87 -16.94
CA GLY A 21 -1.44 -7.65 -16.52
C GLY A 21 -0.77 -6.90 -15.35
N MET A 22 0.03 -7.55 -14.51
CA MET A 22 0.64 -6.90 -13.32
C MET A 22 1.73 -5.87 -13.65
N THR A 23 2.28 -5.89 -14.86
CA THR A 23 3.26 -4.92 -15.36
C THR A 23 2.63 -3.85 -16.27
N GLU A 24 1.33 -3.95 -16.54
CA GLU A 24 0.62 -2.97 -17.36
C GLU A 24 0.42 -1.67 -16.60
N LYS A 25 0.45 -0.54 -17.34
CA LYS A 25 0.31 0.78 -16.72
C LYS A 25 -1.16 1.09 -16.46
N CYS A 26 -1.54 1.23 -15.19
CA CYS A 26 -2.83 1.79 -14.82
C CYS A 26 -2.75 3.31 -14.64
N LYS A 27 -3.72 4.05 -15.20
CA LYS A 27 -3.88 5.49 -14.95
C LYS A 27 -4.78 5.73 -13.75
N VAL A 28 -4.18 6.07 -12.60
CA VAL A 28 -4.91 6.44 -11.39
C VAL A 28 -4.81 7.95 -11.18
N VAL A 29 -5.96 8.65 -11.25
CA VAL A 29 -6.05 10.09 -10.99
C VAL A 29 -6.61 10.31 -9.58
N LEU A 30 -5.85 10.96 -8.70
CA LEU A 30 -6.25 11.26 -7.33
C LEU A 30 -6.42 12.76 -7.12
N GLN A 31 -7.43 13.15 -6.34
CA GLN A 31 -7.68 14.53 -5.94
C GLN A 31 -7.51 14.62 -4.43
N LEU A 32 -6.36 15.11 -3.97
CA LEU A 32 -5.96 15.12 -2.57
C LEU A 32 -5.68 16.55 -2.10
N SER A 33 -5.90 16.82 -0.81
CA SER A 33 -5.40 18.03 -0.17
C SER A 33 -3.86 18.04 -0.12
N ARG A 34 -3.24 19.22 -0.01
CA ARG A 34 -1.77 19.32 0.12
C ARG A 34 -1.24 18.56 1.34
N GLN A 35 -2.01 18.56 2.43
CA GLN A 35 -1.70 17.80 3.64
C GLN A 35 -1.63 16.29 3.34
N ASN A 36 -2.64 15.74 2.65
CA ASN A 36 -2.65 14.32 2.30
C ASN A 36 -1.56 13.94 1.30
N VAL A 37 -1.18 14.84 0.38
CA VAL A 37 -0.03 14.59 -0.49
C VAL A 37 1.25 14.44 0.33
N LEU A 38 1.47 15.29 1.34
CA LEU A 38 2.64 15.21 2.21
C LEU A 38 2.65 13.91 3.03
N LEU A 39 1.49 13.55 3.58
CA LEU A 39 1.31 12.33 4.36
C LEU A 39 1.53 11.07 3.52
N LEU A 40 0.98 11.02 2.30
CA LEU A 40 1.20 9.91 1.38
C LEU A 40 2.68 9.75 1.03
N SER A 41 3.36 10.87 0.76
CA SER A 41 4.80 10.87 0.49
C SER A 41 5.59 10.32 1.67
N ARG A 42 5.23 10.72 2.89
CA ARG A 42 5.87 10.24 4.12
C ARG A 42 5.63 8.75 4.37
N LEU A 43 4.42 8.26 4.11
CA LEU A 43 4.08 6.83 4.19
C LEU A 43 4.93 5.98 3.24
N ILE A 44 5.16 6.47 2.01
CA ILE A 44 6.03 5.79 1.03
C ILE A 44 7.47 5.76 1.53
N GLU A 45 7.98 6.90 2.01
CA GLU A 45 9.34 7.00 2.51
C GLU A 45 9.58 6.03 3.68
N ALA A 46 8.72 6.08 4.69
CA ALA A 46 8.85 5.26 5.88
C ALA A 46 8.57 3.76 5.62
N GLY A 47 7.71 3.43 4.66
CA GLY A 47 7.36 2.04 4.33
C GLY A 47 8.31 1.33 3.37
N LEU A 48 9.01 2.08 2.50
CA LEU A 48 9.82 1.49 1.41
C LEU A 48 11.25 1.99 1.35
N LEU A 49 11.51 3.26 1.70
CA LEU A 49 12.81 3.89 1.50
C LEU A 49 13.68 3.80 2.77
N THR A 50 13.08 3.90 3.95
CA THR A 50 13.80 3.83 5.23
C THR A 50 13.85 2.38 5.73
N LYS A 51 15.02 1.73 5.64
CA LYS A 51 15.19 0.31 6.02
C LYS A 51 15.54 0.06 7.49
N GLU A 52 15.87 1.09 8.27
CA GLU A 52 16.56 0.90 9.57
C GLU A 52 15.89 1.58 10.78
N GLN A 53 14.72 2.18 10.63
CA GLN A 53 14.03 2.79 11.78
C GLN A 53 12.62 2.22 11.92
N PRO A 54 12.23 1.73 13.11
CA PRO A 54 10.84 1.37 13.36
C PRO A 54 9.97 2.59 13.09
N PHE A 55 8.81 2.32 12.49
CA PHE A 55 7.81 3.29 12.05
C PHE A 55 7.17 4.00 13.25
N GLU A 56 7.95 4.79 13.98
CA GLU A 56 7.49 5.75 14.98
C GLU A 56 7.44 7.12 14.33
N ASP A 57 6.63 7.25 13.29
CA ASP A 57 6.46 8.55 12.66
C ASP A 57 5.45 9.37 13.46
N GLU A 58 5.96 10.32 14.24
CA GLU A 58 5.15 11.29 14.98
C GLU A 58 4.13 11.98 14.07
N ILE A 59 4.44 12.12 12.77
CA ILE A 59 3.54 12.70 11.77
C ILE A 59 2.29 11.84 11.56
N ILE A 60 2.43 10.51 11.58
CA ILE A 60 1.30 9.58 11.42
C ILE A 60 0.48 9.55 12.70
N ARG A 61 1.13 9.60 13.87
CA ARG A 61 0.43 9.73 15.16
C ARG A 61 -0.29 11.07 15.30
N ALA A 62 0.21 12.12 14.65
CA ALA A 62 -0.40 13.44 14.60
C ALA A 62 -1.55 13.56 13.57
N LEU A 63 -1.88 12.49 12.83
CA LEU A 63 -2.97 12.51 11.88
C LEU A 63 -4.32 12.78 12.56
N PRO A 64 -5.08 13.78 12.11
CA PRO A 64 -6.48 13.89 12.46
C PRO A 64 -7.23 12.61 12.05
N ALA A 65 -8.22 12.20 12.85
CA ALA A 65 -9.06 11.04 12.52
C ALA A 65 -9.70 11.17 11.12
N ALA A 66 -10.11 12.39 10.74
CA ALA A 66 -10.64 12.70 9.41
C ALA A 66 -9.66 12.40 8.27
N SER A 67 -8.36 12.65 8.47
CA SER A 67 -7.35 12.31 7.47
C SER A 67 -7.26 10.79 7.28
N THR A 68 -7.40 10.00 8.34
CA THR A 68 -7.40 8.53 8.25
C THR A 68 -8.57 8.02 7.39
N GLU A 69 -9.75 8.61 7.53
CA GLU A 69 -10.94 8.27 6.73
C GLU A 69 -10.75 8.64 5.26
N GLU A 70 -10.18 9.82 4.97
CA GLU A 70 -9.82 10.20 3.61
C GLU A 70 -8.80 9.21 2.99
N PHE A 71 -7.80 8.77 3.75
CA PHE A 71 -6.83 7.78 3.28
C PHE A 71 -7.44 6.40 3.02
N LYS A 72 -8.46 5.99 3.79
CA LYS A 72 -9.24 4.78 3.49
C LYS A 72 -9.99 4.92 2.17
N ALA A 73 -10.67 6.05 1.95
CA ALA A 73 -11.37 6.32 0.70
C ALA A 73 -10.40 6.34 -0.51
N ILE A 74 -9.21 6.91 -0.34
CA ILE A 74 -8.15 6.92 -1.35
C ILE A 74 -7.68 5.49 -1.67
N HIS A 75 -7.44 4.68 -0.64
CA HIS A 75 -7.04 3.28 -0.80
C HIS A 75 -8.07 2.48 -1.61
N GLU A 76 -9.35 2.59 -1.27
CA GLU A 76 -10.45 1.95 -1.98
C GLU A 76 -10.54 2.42 -3.43
N GLU A 77 -10.44 3.73 -3.66
CA GLU A 77 -10.55 4.32 -4.99
C GLU A 77 -9.37 3.94 -5.91
N ILE A 78 -8.15 3.83 -5.39
CA ILE A 78 -6.98 3.36 -6.16
C ILE A 78 -7.22 1.93 -6.64
N LEU A 79 -7.64 1.04 -5.74
CA LEU A 79 -7.92 -0.36 -6.07
C LEU A 79 -9.05 -0.47 -7.09
N ARG A 80 -10.10 0.31 -6.92
CA ARG A 80 -11.24 0.34 -7.83
C ARG A 80 -10.84 0.83 -9.23
N LYS A 81 -10.06 1.91 -9.33
CA LYS A 81 -9.57 2.43 -10.63
C LYS A 81 -8.58 1.52 -11.32
N ALA A 82 -7.86 0.70 -10.55
CA ALA A 82 -6.96 -0.31 -11.07
C ALA A 82 -7.67 -1.64 -11.37
N GLU A 83 -8.96 -1.77 -11.05
CA GLU A 83 -9.72 -3.03 -11.17
C GLU A 83 -9.11 -4.18 -10.33
N LEU A 84 -8.45 -3.82 -9.23
CA LEU A 84 -7.72 -4.76 -8.35
C LEU A 84 -8.41 -5.01 -7.01
N THR A 85 -9.60 -4.47 -6.77
CA THR A 85 -10.30 -4.61 -5.46
C THR A 85 -10.48 -6.08 -5.06
N GLU A 86 -11.10 -6.90 -5.91
CA GLU A 86 -11.32 -8.32 -5.60
C GLU A 86 -10.00 -9.09 -5.46
N PHE A 87 -9.03 -8.78 -6.32
CA PHE A 87 -7.70 -9.38 -6.26
C PHE A 87 -7.01 -9.10 -4.92
N TYR A 88 -7.08 -7.85 -4.46
CA TYR A 88 -6.50 -7.43 -3.18
C TYR A 88 -7.20 -8.09 -1.99
N GLU A 89 -8.53 -8.24 -2.00
CA GLU A 89 -9.24 -8.97 -0.94
C GLU A 89 -8.85 -10.45 -0.89
N ARG A 90 -8.70 -11.10 -2.06
CA ARG A 90 -8.18 -12.48 -2.11
C ARG A 90 -6.74 -12.58 -1.58
N LEU A 91 -5.90 -11.58 -1.86
CA LEU A 91 -4.53 -11.53 -1.38
C LEU A 91 -4.44 -11.46 0.15
N LYS A 92 -5.38 -10.77 0.83
CA LYS A 92 -5.43 -10.69 2.29
C LYS A 92 -5.72 -12.02 2.99
N LEU A 93 -6.25 -13.01 2.26
CA LEU A 93 -6.59 -14.34 2.81
C LEU A 93 -5.39 -15.30 2.88
N LEU A 94 -4.19 -14.86 2.46
CA LEU A 94 -2.93 -15.62 2.42
C LEU A 94 -2.01 -15.33 3.64
#